data_AF-A0A973S938-F1
#
_entry.id   AF-A0A973S938-F1
#
_cell.length_a   1.000
_cell.length_b   1.000
_cell.length_c   1.000
_cell.angle_alpha   90.00
_cell.angle_beta   90.00
_cell.angle_gamma   90.00
#
_symmetry.space_group_name_H-M   'P 1'
#
loop_
_entity.id
_entity.type
_entity.pdbx_description
1 polymer ?
#
loop_
_entity_poly.entity_id
_entity_poly.type
_entity_poly.pdbx_seq_one_letter_code
_entity_poly.pdbx_strand_id
1 'polypeptide(L)'
;LRRPDVLQAEYQLRAANAQIGAARAALFPRITLTGLLGFASTALTSLFSGGSFGWSAGADATYTIFQGGAGRANVRLSQAQRDAAVASYQGAIQTAFREVADALARRGTINDEIAARQRQQVATADTYVLTEARYRAGIDPFLTVLDAQRSLYSAQQAMVQTKLTAAQNIVAVYQAIGGDVLLQQTPVCQALPGDSSARSANVASQCSPA
;
A
#
# COMPACT_ATOMS: atom_id res chain seq x y z
N LEU A 1 3.11 8.84 10.30
CA LEU A 1 3.75 7.94 9.31
C LEU A 1 2.95 8.07 8.01
N ARG A 2 3.57 8.37 6.86
CA ARG A 2 2.84 8.78 5.63
C ARG A 2 2.76 7.72 4.53
N ARG A 3 3.45 6.59 4.67
CA ARG A 3 3.47 5.51 3.67
C ARG A 3 2.51 4.38 4.08
N PRO A 4 1.55 3.97 3.22
CA PRO A 4 0.51 3.01 3.58
C PRO A 4 1.04 1.60 3.81
N ASP A 5 2.09 1.19 3.10
CA ASP A 5 2.75 -0.11 3.25
C ASP A 5 3.44 -0.26 4.61
N VAL A 6 4.13 0.78 5.08
CA VAL A 6 4.77 0.78 6.41
C VAL A 6 3.72 0.80 7.52
N LEU A 7 2.61 1.54 7.32
CA LEU A 7 1.48 1.54 8.25
C LEU A 7 0.82 0.16 8.34
N GLN A 8 0.60 -0.52 7.20
CA GLN A 8 0.07 -1.87 7.17
C GLN A 8 0.95 -2.83 7.98
N ALA A 9 2.27 -2.79 7.78
CA ALA A 9 3.21 -3.62 8.52
C ALA A 9 3.20 -3.32 10.04
N GLU A 10 3.01 -2.04 10.43
CA GLU A 10 2.85 -1.66 11.83
C GLU A 10 1.58 -2.27 12.45
N TYR A 11 0.45 -2.19 11.75
CA TYR A 11 -0.80 -2.79 12.24
C TYR A 11 -0.70 -4.31 12.34
N GLN A 12 -0.03 -4.97 11.41
CA GLN A 12 0.26 -6.41 11.48
C GLN A 12 1.11 -6.75 12.71
N LEU A 13 2.14 -5.96 13.00
CA LEU A 13 2.94 -6.11 14.22
C LEU A 13 2.11 -5.92 15.49
N ARG A 14 1.24 -4.90 15.53
CA ARG A 14 0.33 -4.68 16.67
C ARG A 14 -0.62 -5.86 16.86
N ALA A 15 -1.18 -6.40 15.78
CA ALA A 15 -2.04 -7.58 15.81
C ALA A 15 -1.29 -8.83 16.33
N ALA A 16 -0.08 -9.08 15.84
CA ALA A 16 0.75 -10.18 16.32
C ALA A 16 1.11 -10.04 17.80
N ASN A 17 1.37 -8.81 18.27
CA ASN A 17 1.61 -8.54 19.68
C ASN A 17 0.37 -8.81 20.55
N ALA A 18 -0.83 -8.44 20.08
CA ALA A 18 -2.08 -8.75 20.77
C ALA A 18 -2.33 -10.27 20.89
N GLN A 19 -1.92 -11.05 19.87
CA GLN A 19 -2.02 -12.50 19.88
C GLN A 19 -1.17 -13.17 20.96
N ILE A 20 -0.06 -12.55 21.40
CA ILE A 20 0.70 -13.00 22.58
C ILE A 20 -0.18 -12.92 23.83
N GLY A 21 -0.93 -11.82 23.99
CA GLY A 21 -1.88 -11.64 25.09
C GLY A 21 -2.94 -12.74 25.10
N ALA A 22 -3.53 -13.03 23.94
CA ALA A 22 -4.51 -14.12 23.79
C ALA A 22 -3.91 -15.50 24.12
N ALA A 23 -2.69 -15.78 23.65
CA ALA A 23 -2.00 -17.04 23.95
C ALA A 23 -1.65 -17.18 25.44
N ARG A 24 -1.30 -16.07 26.11
CA ARG A 24 -1.10 -16.04 27.57
C ARG A 24 -2.41 -16.22 28.32
N ALA A 25 -3.50 -15.62 27.86
CA ALA A 25 -4.84 -15.77 28.46
C ALA A 25 -5.30 -17.24 28.47
N ALA A 26 -4.92 -18.02 27.45
CA ALA A 26 -5.20 -19.46 27.39
C ALA A 26 -4.51 -20.29 28.49
N LEU A 27 -3.55 -19.72 29.25
CA LEU A 27 -2.94 -20.36 30.42
C LEU A 27 -3.74 -20.14 31.71
N PHE A 28 -4.75 -19.26 31.69
CA PHE A 28 -5.60 -18.96 32.83
C PHE A 28 -6.93 -19.71 32.73
N PRO A 29 -7.68 -19.85 33.85
CA PRO A 29 -9.02 -20.43 33.84
C PRO A 29 -9.95 -19.64 32.90
N ARG A 30 -10.73 -20.36 32.09
CA ARG A 30 -11.79 -19.78 31.26
C ARG A 30 -13.08 -19.78 32.06
N ILE A 31 -13.63 -18.61 32.31
CA ILE A 31 -14.95 -18.43 32.94
C ILE A 31 -15.94 -18.13 31.84
N THR A 32 -17.01 -18.93 31.75
CA THR A 32 -18.10 -18.75 30.79
C THR A 32 -19.39 -18.52 31.57
N LEU A 33 -20.11 -17.46 31.24
CA LEU A 33 -21.43 -17.16 31.81
C LEU A 33 -22.46 -17.31 30.70
N THR A 34 -23.45 -18.16 30.92
CA THR A 34 -24.57 -18.38 30.00
C THR A 34 -25.86 -17.95 30.68
N GLY A 35 -26.72 -17.27 29.92
CA GLY A 35 -28.02 -16.82 30.38
C GLY A 35 -29.01 -16.93 29.24
N LEU A 36 -30.19 -17.45 29.53
CA LEU A 36 -31.31 -17.57 28.61
C LEU A 36 -32.54 -16.94 29.26
N LEU A 37 -33.29 -16.19 28.48
CA LEU A 37 -34.56 -15.59 28.87
C LEU A 37 -35.52 -15.75 27.69
N GLY A 38 -36.73 -16.21 27.96
CA GLY A 38 -37.69 -16.46 26.89
C GLY A 38 -38.97 -17.09 27.39
N PHE A 39 -39.79 -17.54 26.44
CA PHE A 39 -41.02 -18.26 26.73
C PHE A 39 -40.83 -19.73 26.40
N ALA A 40 -41.18 -20.59 27.33
CA ALA A 40 -41.18 -22.04 27.15
C ALA A 40 -42.55 -22.55 27.56
N SER A 41 -43.22 -23.24 26.64
CA SER A 41 -44.50 -23.89 26.90
C SER A 41 -44.58 -25.22 26.16
N THR A 42 -45.30 -26.18 26.73
CA THR A 42 -45.62 -27.48 26.10
C THR A 42 -46.69 -27.35 25.01
N ALA A 43 -47.41 -26.22 24.93
CA ALA A 43 -48.39 -25.92 23.89
C ALA A 43 -48.18 -24.50 23.33
N LEU A 44 -48.28 -24.34 22.00
CA LEU A 44 -48.05 -23.05 21.32
C LEU A 44 -49.09 -21.98 21.70
N THR A 45 -50.32 -22.38 22.00
CA THR A 45 -51.42 -21.49 22.39
C THR A 45 -51.22 -20.82 23.75
N SER A 46 -50.40 -21.40 24.64
CA SER A 46 -50.08 -20.85 25.96
C SER A 46 -48.70 -20.18 26.03
N LEU A 47 -47.99 -20.06 24.90
CA LEU A 47 -46.62 -19.54 24.83
C LEU A 47 -46.48 -18.06 25.23
N PHE A 48 -47.54 -17.26 25.15
CA PHE A 48 -47.55 -15.86 25.62
C PHE A 48 -48.48 -15.63 26.81
N SER A 49 -48.93 -16.73 27.45
CA SER A 49 -49.71 -16.65 28.68
C SER A 49 -48.80 -16.39 29.89
N GLY A 50 -49.34 -15.83 30.99
CA GLY A 50 -48.53 -15.35 32.12
C GLY A 50 -47.60 -16.37 32.80
N GLY A 51 -47.78 -17.68 32.60
CA GLY A 51 -46.93 -18.72 33.19
C GLY A 51 -45.83 -19.28 32.28
N SER A 52 -45.73 -18.81 31.04
CA SER A 52 -44.80 -19.35 30.03
C SER A 52 -43.44 -18.64 29.99
N PHE A 53 -43.31 -17.49 30.64
CA PHE A 53 -42.04 -16.75 30.74
C PHE A 53 -41.09 -17.45 31.73
N GLY A 54 -39.85 -17.68 31.30
CA GLY A 54 -38.81 -18.31 32.11
C GLY A 54 -37.43 -17.74 31.81
N TRP A 55 -36.53 -17.91 32.77
CA TRP A 55 -35.12 -17.59 32.63
C TRP A 55 -34.26 -18.73 33.20
N SER A 56 -33.07 -18.89 32.67
CA SER A 56 -32.02 -19.74 33.23
C SER A 56 -30.68 -19.03 33.13
N ALA A 57 -29.83 -19.22 34.12
CA ALA A 57 -28.46 -18.72 34.10
C ALA A 57 -27.53 -19.78 34.69
N GLY A 58 -26.34 -19.90 34.13
CA GLY A 58 -25.32 -20.85 34.54
C GLY A 58 -23.94 -20.27 34.31
N ALA A 59 -23.00 -20.57 35.20
CA ALA A 59 -21.61 -20.18 35.07
C ALA A 59 -20.74 -21.42 35.17
N ASP A 60 -19.75 -21.53 34.28
CA ASP A 60 -18.81 -22.63 34.22
C ASP A 60 -17.39 -22.08 34.22
N ALA A 61 -16.50 -22.69 35.00
CA ALA A 61 -15.09 -22.39 35.01
C ALA A 61 -14.29 -23.63 34.62
N THR A 62 -13.47 -23.52 33.59
CA THR A 62 -12.61 -24.63 33.12
C THR A 62 -11.15 -24.22 33.23
N TYR A 63 -10.34 -25.05 33.89
CA TYR A 63 -8.89 -24.89 33.99
C TYR A 63 -8.20 -26.20 33.62
N THR A 64 -7.27 -26.15 32.67
CA THR A 64 -6.52 -27.35 32.27
C THR A 64 -5.21 -27.42 33.04
N ILE A 65 -5.06 -28.45 33.88
CA ILE A 65 -3.88 -28.63 34.74
C ILE A 65 -2.69 -29.20 33.93
N PHE A 66 -2.94 -30.10 32.98
CA PHE A 66 -1.90 -30.73 32.19
C PHE A 66 -2.26 -30.79 30.70
N GLN A 67 -1.39 -30.24 29.85
CA GLN A 67 -1.48 -30.32 28.38
C GLN A 67 -0.12 -30.64 27.74
N GLY A 68 0.80 -31.32 28.45
CA GLY A 68 2.12 -31.66 27.90
C GLY A 68 2.96 -30.47 27.43
N GLY A 69 2.71 -29.26 27.96
CA GLY A 69 3.41 -28.04 27.56
C GLY A 69 2.83 -27.31 26.34
N ALA A 70 1.72 -27.77 25.76
CA ALA A 70 1.09 -27.15 24.59
C ALA A 70 0.81 -25.64 24.77
N GLY A 71 0.27 -25.23 25.93
CA GLY A 71 0.03 -23.81 26.22
C GLY A 71 1.30 -22.95 26.20
N ARG A 72 2.40 -23.43 26.80
CA ARG A 72 3.70 -22.71 26.76
C ARG A 72 4.29 -22.69 25.36
N ALA A 73 4.14 -23.79 24.61
CA ALA A 73 4.56 -23.84 23.21
C ALA A 73 3.78 -22.84 22.34
N ASN A 74 2.48 -22.69 22.57
CA ASN A 74 1.64 -21.72 21.88
C ASN A 74 2.05 -20.27 22.18
N VAL A 75 2.40 -19.94 23.43
CA VAL A 75 2.95 -18.61 23.76
C VAL A 75 4.27 -18.35 23.02
N ARG A 76 5.17 -19.34 22.96
CA ARG A 76 6.43 -19.22 22.21
C ARG A 76 6.18 -19.06 20.70
N LEU A 77 5.19 -19.76 20.15
CA LEU A 77 4.78 -19.61 18.76
C LEU A 77 4.30 -18.17 18.48
N SER A 78 3.40 -17.62 19.30
CA SER A 78 2.92 -16.24 19.15
C SER A 78 4.06 -15.21 19.30
N GLN A 79 5.03 -15.47 20.19
CA GLN A 79 6.23 -14.62 20.32
C GLN A 79 7.07 -14.64 19.04
N ALA A 80 7.35 -15.83 18.50
CA ALA A 80 8.08 -15.96 17.23
C ALA A 80 7.35 -15.29 16.06
N GLN A 81 6.01 -15.37 16.02
CA GLN A 81 5.20 -14.66 15.02
C GLN A 81 5.30 -13.14 15.16
N ARG A 82 5.30 -12.61 16.39
CA ARG A 82 5.53 -11.18 16.64
C ARG A 82 6.93 -10.76 16.19
N ASP A 83 7.95 -11.56 16.45
CA ASP A 83 9.32 -11.24 16.05
C ASP A 83 9.48 -11.27 14.52
N ALA A 84 8.82 -12.21 13.84
CA ALA A 84 8.70 -12.20 12.38
C ALA A 84 8.00 -10.92 11.88
N ALA A 85 6.92 -10.49 12.53
CA ALA A 85 6.24 -9.24 12.17
C ALA A 85 7.12 -7.99 12.41
N VAL A 86 7.99 -7.99 13.43
CA VAL A 86 8.99 -6.93 13.63
C VAL A 86 9.95 -6.89 12.45
N ALA A 87 10.48 -8.05 12.02
CA ALA A 87 11.38 -8.13 10.89
C ALA A 87 10.70 -7.64 9.60
N SER A 88 9.43 -8.01 9.37
CA SER A 88 8.65 -7.50 8.24
C SER A 88 8.47 -5.98 8.28
N TYR A 89 8.18 -5.41 9.45
CA TYR A 89 8.07 -3.96 9.63
C TYR A 89 9.40 -3.23 9.35
N GLN A 90 10.51 -3.77 9.86
CA GLN A 90 11.85 -3.23 9.58
C GLN A 90 12.19 -3.34 8.08
N GLY A 91 11.84 -4.46 7.44
CA GLY A 91 12.03 -4.66 6.00
C GLY A 91 11.22 -3.70 5.14
N ALA A 92 9.98 -3.38 5.55
CA ALA A 92 9.15 -2.37 4.89
C ALA A 92 9.80 -0.98 4.97
N ILE A 93 10.33 -0.59 6.14
CA ILE A 93 11.06 0.68 6.30
C ILE A 93 12.31 0.73 5.41
N GLN A 94 13.11 -0.34 5.41
CA GLN A 94 14.34 -0.40 4.60
C GLN A 94 14.03 -0.32 3.10
N THR A 95 12.96 -0.98 2.67
CA THR A 95 12.51 -0.93 1.27
C THR A 95 11.99 0.45 0.90
N ALA A 96 11.21 1.07 1.78
CA ALA A 96 10.74 2.43 1.57
C ALA A 96 11.91 3.42 1.43
N PHE A 97 12.95 3.28 2.26
CA PHE A 97 14.15 4.11 2.17
C PHE A 97 14.91 3.89 0.85
N ARG A 98 15.07 2.63 0.44
CA ARG A 98 15.73 2.27 -0.82
C ARG A 98 15.01 2.88 -2.02
N GLU A 99 13.69 2.76 -2.09
CA GLU A 99 12.89 3.31 -3.19
C GLU A 99 13.01 4.84 -3.29
N VAL A 100 13.02 5.54 -2.15
CA VAL A 100 13.27 6.99 -2.12
C VAL A 100 14.68 7.31 -2.59
N ALA A 101 15.69 6.58 -2.12
CA ALA A 101 17.07 6.78 -2.52
C ALA A 101 17.27 6.54 -4.02
N ASP A 102 16.72 5.47 -4.58
CA ASP A 102 16.79 5.13 -6.00
C ASP A 102 16.10 6.19 -6.87
N ALA A 103 14.91 6.64 -6.44
CA ALA A 103 14.16 7.67 -7.14
C ALA A 103 14.93 9.00 -7.17
N LEU A 104 15.55 9.40 -6.06
CA LEU A 104 16.37 10.61 -5.97
C LEU A 104 17.69 10.49 -6.73
N ALA A 105 18.35 9.34 -6.67
CA ALA A 105 19.57 9.07 -7.42
C ALA A 105 19.32 9.20 -8.93
N ARG A 106 18.21 8.63 -9.43
CA ARG A 106 17.83 8.80 -10.84
C ARG A 106 17.44 10.24 -11.16
N ARG A 107 16.76 10.94 -10.25
CA ARG A 107 16.42 12.36 -10.44
C ARG A 107 17.66 13.25 -10.57
N GLY A 108 18.73 12.91 -9.85
CA GLY A 108 20.01 13.61 -9.91
C GLY A 108 20.75 13.43 -11.24
N THR A 109 20.63 12.27 -11.90
CA THR A 109 21.43 11.94 -13.10
C THR A 109 20.66 12.05 -14.42
N ILE A 110 19.32 12.02 -14.40
CA ILE A 110 18.50 11.96 -15.61
C ILE A 110 18.67 13.18 -16.53
N ASN A 111 18.90 14.37 -15.97
CA ASN A 111 19.08 15.59 -16.76
C ASN A 111 20.39 15.56 -17.57
N ASP A 112 21.46 15.03 -16.97
CA ASP A 112 22.75 14.87 -17.66
C ASP A 112 22.64 13.83 -18.77
N GLU A 113 21.89 12.75 -18.53
CA GLU A 113 21.59 11.74 -19.55
C GLU A 113 20.79 12.34 -20.72
N ILE A 114 19.75 13.14 -20.44
CA ILE A 114 18.98 13.86 -21.47
C ILE A 114 19.90 14.78 -22.29
N ALA A 115 20.77 15.55 -21.63
CA ALA A 115 21.70 16.44 -22.30
C ALA A 115 22.69 15.67 -23.20
N ALA A 116 23.19 14.52 -22.74
CA ALA A 116 24.06 13.65 -23.52
C ALA A 116 23.34 13.06 -24.74
N ARG A 117 22.09 12.57 -24.58
CA ARG A 117 21.27 12.04 -25.67
C ARG A 117 20.92 13.11 -26.70
N GLN A 118 20.66 14.35 -26.26
CA GLN A 118 20.45 15.48 -27.15
C GLN A 118 21.69 15.76 -28.00
N ARG A 119 22.89 15.79 -27.38
CA ARG A 119 24.15 15.96 -28.13
C ARG A 119 24.38 14.83 -29.12
N GLN A 120 24.08 13.59 -28.74
CA GLN A 120 24.17 12.43 -29.64
C GLN A 120 23.24 12.56 -30.84
N GLN A 121 21.99 12.99 -30.62
CA GLN A 121 21.02 13.19 -31.70
C GLN A 121 21.47 14.29 -32.68
N VAL A 122 22.05 15.38 -32.18
CA VAL A 122 22.59 16.45 -33.04
C VAL A 122 23.77 15.92 -33.86
N ALA A 123 24.71 15.22 -33.24
CA ALA A 123 25.87 14.67 -33.95
C ALA A 123 25.50 13.64 -35.04
N THR A 124 24.50 12.78 -34.78
CA THR A 124 24.02 11.82 -35.80
C THR A 124 23.21 12.51 -36.90
N ALA A 125 22.52 13.61 -36.60
CA ALA A 125 21.84 14.42 -37.61
C ALA A 125 22.86 15.10 -38.55
N ASP A 126 23.92 15.68 -38.00
CA ASP A 126 25.00 16.29 -38.81
C ASP A 126 25.70 15.25 -39.69
N THR A 127 25.93 14.05 -39.14
CA THR A 127 26.52 12.92 -39.89
C THR A 127 25.62 12.50 -41.06
N TYR A 128 24.30 12.43 -40.84
CA TYR A 128 23.34 12.13 -41.90
C TYR A 128 23.37 13.19 -43.01
N VAL A 129 23.38 14.48 -42.67
CA VAL A 129 23.47 15.57 -43.65
C VAL A 129 24.77 15.50 -44.47
N LEU A 130 25.90 15.24 -43.82
CA LEU A 130 27.21 15.14 -44.49
C LEU A 130 27.29 13.93 -45.42
N THR A 131 26.84 12.77 -44.97
CA THR A 131 26.86 11.53 -45.77
C THR A 131 25.90 11.63 -46.96
N GLU A 132 24.73 12.26 -46.79
CA GLU A 132 23.80 12.56 -47.87
C GLU A 132 24.43 13.49 -48.93
N ALA A 133 25.13 14.54 -48.50
CA ALA A 133 25.84 15.44 -49.42
C ALA A 133 26.94 14.72 -50.21
N ARG A 134 27.73 13.85 -49.55
CA ARG A 134 28.80 13.06 -50.20
C ARG A 134 28.25 12.04 -51.19
N TYR A 135 27.12 11.39 -50.87
CA TYR A 135 26.42 10.51 -51.81
C TYR A 135 25.91 11.28 -53.02
N ARG A 136 25.27 12.45 -52.83
CA ARG A 136 24.79 13.30 -53.93
C ARG A 136 25.93 13.81 -54.82
N ALA A 137 27.12 13.99 -54.25
CA ALA A 137 28.34 14.32 -54.98
C ALA A 137 29.02 13.10 -55.66
N GLY A 138 28.49 11.89 -55.48
CA GLY A 138 29.05 10.65 -56.05
C GLY A 138 30.32 10.15 -55.38
N ILE A 139 30.66 10.64 -54.18
CA ILE A 139 31.90 10.32 -53.46
C ILE A 139 31.79 8.99 -52.72
N ASP A 140 30.65 8.75 -52.04
CA ASP A 140 30.41 7.56 -51.22
C ASP A 140 29.15 6.81 -51.72
N PRO A 141 29.05 5.47 -51.51
CA PRO A 141 27.86 4.71 -51.87
C PRO A 141 26.67 5.01 -50.97
N PHE A 142 25.44 4.75 -51.46
CA PHE A 142 24.20 5.01 -50.73
C PHE A 142 24.10 4.27 -49.38
N LEU A 143 24.80 3.14 -49.24
CA LEU A 143 24.81 2.36 -47.99
C LEU A 143 25.26 3.20 -46.78
N THR A 144 26.19 4.14 -46.98
CA THR A 144 26.68 5.04 -45.92
C THR A 144 25.59 6.00 -45.44
N VAL A 145 24.71 6.45 -46.35
CA VAL A 145 23.55 7.31 -46.00
C VAL A 145 22.53 6.51 -45.19
N LEU A 146 22.26 5.26 -45.59
CA LEU A 146 21.30 4.39 -44.91
C LEU A 146 21.75 4.05 -43.49
N ASP A 147 23.05 3.81 -43.29
CA ASP A 147 23.61 3.57 -41.95
C ASP A 147 23.53 4.83 -41.06
N ALA A 148 23.86 6.00 -41.61
CA ALA A 148 23.72 7.28 -40.90
C ALA A 148 22.25 7.58 -40.54
N GLN A 149 21.31 7.31 -41.45
CA GLN A 149 19.87 7.46 -41.20
C GLN A 149 19.40 6.52 -40.08
N ARG A 150 19.83 5.25 -40.09
CA ARG A 150 19.51 4.27 -39.04
C ARG A 150 20.07 4.71 -37.69
N SER A 151 21.30 5.22 -37.66
CA SER A 151 21.95 5.75 -36.46
C SER A 151 21.20 6.96 -35.89
N LEU A 152 20.79 7.91 -36.75
CA LEU A 152 19.97 9.05 -36.34
C LEU A 152 18.62 8.61 -35.76
N TYR A 153 17.93 7.69 -36.43
CA TYR A 153 16.64 7.18 -35.97
C TYR A 153 16.77 6.47 -34.60
N SER A 154 17.81 5.65 -34.42
CA SER A 154 18.11 5.02 -33.13
C SER A 154 18.39 6.05 -32.03
N ALA A 155 19.15 7.11 -32.32
CA ALA A 155 19.42 8.19 -31.36
C ALA A 155 18.13 8.95 -30.96
N GLN A 156 17.24 9.21 -31.92
CA GLN A 156 15.93 9.82 -31.67
C GLN A 156 15.05 8.95 -30.76
N GLN A 157 14.98 7.65 -31.04
CA GLN A 157 14.26 6.69 -30.20
C GLN A 157 14.82 6.65 -28.77
N ALA A 158 16.14 6.61 -28.61
CA ALA A 158 16.79 6.62 -27.32
C ALA A 158 16.49 7.91 -26.52
N MET A 159 16.43 9.06 -27.19
CA MET A 159 16.05 10.34 -26.57
C MET A 159 14.61 10.31 -26.05
N VAL A 160 13.66 9.80 -26.84
CA VAL A 160 12.26 9.65 -26.42
C VAL A 160 12.14 8.71 -25.23
N GLN A 161 12.84 7.57 -25.24
CA GLN A 161 12.86 6.62 -24.12
C GLN A 161 13.43 7.24 -22.84
N THR A 162 14.47 8.07 -22.96
CA THR A 162 15.07 8.78 -21.82
C THR A 162 14.10 9.80 -21.23
N LYS A 163 13.37 10.55 -22.09
CA LYS A 163 12.32 11.47 -21.64
C LYS A 163 11.17 10.74 -20.94
N LEU A 164 10.76 9.58 -21.45
CA LEU A 164 9.76 8.73 -20.79
C LEU A 164 10.25 8.31 -19.40
N THR A 165 11.50 7.86 -19.29
CA THR A 165 12.11 7.47 -18.01
C THR A 165 12.15 8.65 -17.02
N ALA A 166 12.41 9.87 -17.51
CA ALA A 166 12.37 11.08 -16.70
C ALA A 166 10.96 11.40 -16.17
N ALA A 167 9.93 11.24 -17.01
CA ALA A 167 8.54 11.43 -16.60
C ALA A 167 8.11 10.37 -15.57
N GLN A 168 8.47 9.11 -15.79
CA GLN A 168 8.22 8.02 -14.84
C GLN A 168 8.93 8.26 -13.50
N ASN A 169 10.16 8.79 -13.51
CA ASN A 169 10.88 9.13 -12.29
C ASN A 169 10.15 10.20 -11.45
N ILE A 170 9.50 11.19 -12.08
CA ILE A 170 8.67 12.18 -11.35
C ILE A 170 7.56 11.47 -10.58
N VAL A 171 6.86 10.55 -11.23
CA VAL A 171 5.79 9.75 -10.61
C VAL A 171 6.36 8.87 -9.49
N ALA A 172 7.50 8.22 -9.71
CA ALA A 172 8.15 7.38 -8.72
C ALA A 172 8.58 8.17 -7.48
N VAL A 173 9.16 9.37 -7.66
CA VAL A 173 9.50 10.27 -6.53
C VAL A 173 8.23 10.63 -5.74
N TYR A 174 7.14 10.98 -6.43
CA TYR A 174 5.87 11.31 -5.78
C TYR A 174 5.29 10.13 -4.97
N GLN A 175 5.35 8.92 -5.52
CA GLN A 175 4.92 7.70 -4.82
C GLN A 175 5.82 7.38 -3.62
N ALA A 176 7.14 7.45 -3.79
CA ALA A 176 8.10 7.08 -2.77
C ALA A 176 8.01 7.97 -1.51
N ILE A 177 7.66 9.25 -1.67
CA ILE A 177 7.47 10.19 -0.54
C ILE A 177 6.08 10.11 0.13
N GLY A 178 5.16 9.27 -0.38
CA GLY A 178 3.80 9.12 0.14
C GLY A 178 2.89 10.32 -0.19
N GLY A 179 2.97 10.83 -1.43
CA GLY A 179 2.16 11.97 -1.87
C GLY A 179 0.66 11.68 -1.96
N ASP A 180 0.27 10.41 -2.08
CA ASP A 180 -1.11 9.93 -2.17
C ASP A 180 -1.94 10.17 -0.90
N VAL A 181 -1.30 10.07 0.28
CA VAL A 181 -1.96 10.33 1.57
C VAL A 181 -2.39 11.80 1.71
N LEU A 182 -1.78 12.73 0.97
CA LEU A 182 -2.22 14.13 0.94
C LEU A 182 -3.51 14.33 0.13
N LEU A 183 -3.81 13.45 -0.84
CA LEU A 183 -5.02 13.53 -1.65
C LEU A 183 -6.26 12.98 -0.93
N GLN A 184 -6.08 12.10 0.05
CA GLN A 184 -7.16 11.57 0.89
C GLN A 184 -7.59 12.53 2.01
N GLN A 185 -6.80 13.57 2.31
CA GLN A 185 -7.12 14.57 3.33
C GLN A 185 -8.09 15.66 2.88
N THR A 186 -8.50 15.68 1.61
CA THR A 186 -9.71 16.42 1.22
C THR A 186 -10.91 15.53 1.49
N PRO A 187 -11.64 15.70 2.61
CA PRO A 187 -12.96 15.10 2.72
C PRO A 187 -13.76 15.60 1.52
N VAL A 188 -14.14 14.67 0.64
CA VAL A 188 -15.11 14.98 -0.40
C VAL A 188 -16.43 15.12 0.34
N CYS A 189 -16.73 16.33 0.80
CA CYS A 189 -18.09 16.68 1.16
C CYS A 189 -18.91 16.57 -0.12
N GLN A 190 -19.47 15.39 -0.38
CA GLN A 190 -20.53 15.24 -1.36
C GLN A 190 -21.71 16.02 -0.81
N ALA A 191 -21.86 17.27 -1.26
CA ALA A 191 -23.09 18.01 -1.06
C ALA A 191 -24.21 17.23 -1.77
N LEU A 192 -25.13 16.66 -0.99
CA LEU A 192 -26.36 16.09 -1.52
C LEU A 192 -27.13 17.22 -2.24
N PRO A 193 -27.65 16.98 -3.45
CA PRO A 193 -28.45 17.98 -4.15
C PRO A 193 -29.79 18.13 -3.41
N GLY A 194 -29.94 19.19 -2.62
CA GLY A 194 -31.21 19.46 -1.93
C GLY A 194 -31.25 20.62 -0.94
N ASP A 195 -30.15 21.00 -0.28
CA ASP A 195 -30.21 21.99 0.81
C ASP A 195 -29.55 23.33 0.46
N SER A 196 -30.35 24.26 -0.06
CA SER A 196 -29.94 25.65 -0.33
C SER A 196 -30.35 26.65 0.76
N SER A 197 -30.71 26.20 1.97
CA SER A 197 -31.26 27.12 3.00
C SER A 197 -30.51 27.26 4.32
N ALA A 198 -29.43 26.52 4.60
CA ALA A 198 -28.71 26.65 5.87
C ALA A 198 -27.34 27.33 5.71
N ARG A 199 -27.35 28.67 5.83
CA ARG A 199 -26.15 29.49 6.05
C ARG A 199 -25.41 29.02 7.32
N SER A 200 -24.15 28.64 7.13
CA SER A 200 -23.00 28.95 7.99
C SER A 200 -23.18 28.76 9.51
N ALA A 201 -23.04 27.52 9.99
CA ALA A 201 -22.54 27.28 11.36
C ALA A 201 -22.05 25.84 11.64
N ASN A 202 -22.48 24.82 10.89
CA ASN A 202 -22.35 23.43 11.39
C ASN A 202 -21.80 22.40 10.39
N VAL A 203 -20.90 22.81 9.49
CA VAL A 203 -20.26 21.85 8.55
C VAL A 203 -19.17 21.01 9.23
N ALA A 204 -18.67 21.43 10.40
CA ALA A 204 -17.61 20.72 11.12
C ALA A 204 -18.07 19.42 11.82
N SER A 205 -19.39 19.22 12.04
CA SER A 205 -19.90 18.05 12.79
C SER A 205 -20.35 16.88 11.91
N GLN A 206 -20.25 17.00 10.57
CA GLN A 206 -20.76 15.97 9.64
C GLN A 206 -19.66 15.18 8.92
N CYS A 207 -18.39 15.45 9.20
CA CYS A 207 -17.30 14.60 8.74
C CYS A 207 -16.97 13.56 9.81
N SER A 208 -17.50 12.34 9.67
CA SER A 208 -17.07 11.19 10.48
C SER A 208 -15.66 10.76 10.04
N PRO A 209 -14.73 10.47 10.96
CA PRO A 209 -13.41 9.99 10.58
C PRO A 209 -13.51 8.55 10.07
N ALA A 210 -12.91 8.28 8.90
CA ALA A 210 -12.54 6.94 8.45
C ALA A 210 -11.09 6.65 8.89
#